data_AF-A0A485LAY0-F1
#
_entry.id   AF-A0A485LAY0-F1
#
_cell.length_a   1.000
_cell.length_b   1.000
_cell.length_c   1.000
_cell.angle_alpha   90.00
_cell.angle_beta   90.00
_cell.angle_gamma   90.00
#
_symmetry.space_group_name_H-M   'P 1'
#
loop_
_entity.id
_entity.type
_entity.pdbx_description
1 polymer ?
#
loop_
_entity_poly.entity_id
_entity_poly.type
_entity_poly.pdbx_seq_one_letter_code
_entity_poly.pdbx_strand_id
1 'polypeptide(L)'
;MPPTAPTAAASKKTIEESFRGESTRRAYNTYQKQFEAFLQAHKGGIAPEAAGTEDCTDFFHDLYTRGKKARTIDLAKSALVALFNSKSIKPNPAQDAIARQYIVGLQKFNKKNNID
;
A
#
# COMPACT_ATOMS: atom_id res chain seq x y z
N MET A 1 -12.67 4.98 -48.97
CA MET A 1 -11.97 4.89 -47.66
C MET A 1 -12.47 6.04 -46.80
N PRO A 2 -13.10 5.81 -45.63
CA PRO A 2 -13.52 6.90 -44.76
C PRO A 2 -12.28 7.55 -44.12
N PRO A 3 -12.29 8.86 -43.85
CA PRO A 3 -11.20 9.52 -43.15
C PRO A 3 -11.21 9.12 -41.67
N THR A 4 -10.05 8.74 -41.16
CA THR A 4 -9.79 8.45 -39.74
C THR A 4 -10.15 9.66 -38.89
N ALA A 5 -11.02 9.47 -37.89
CA ALA A 5 -11.41 10.51 -36.95
C ALA A 5 -10.17 11.10 -36.24
N PRO A 6 -10.14 12.43 -35.97
CA PRO A 6 -9.05 13.01 -35.20
C PRO A 6 -9.09 12.47 -33.78
N THR A 7 -7.97 11.92 -33.31
CA THR A 7 -7.74 11.57 -31.92
C THR A 7 -8.02 12.82 -31.08
N ALA A 8 -9.17 12.86 -30.40
CA ALA A 8 -9.53 13.94 -29.52
C ALA A 8 -8.37 14.15 -28.53
N ALA A 9 -7.79 15.35 -28.53
CA ALA A 9 -6.68 15.69 -27.66
C ALA A 9 -7.10 15.41 -26.20
N ALA A 10 -6.46 14.42 -25.57
CA ALA A 10 -6.74 14.07 -24.19
C ALA A 10 -6.51 15.30 -23.32
N SER A 11 -7.54 15.72 -22.57
CA SER A 11 -7.44 16.88 -21.69
C SER A 11 -6.32 16.68 -20.68
N LYS A 12 -5.64 17.76 -20.27
CA LYS A 12 -4.59 17.70 -19.24
C LYS A 12 -5.04 16.91 -18.00
N LYS A 13 -6.29 17.15 -17.57
CA LYS A 13 -6.96 16.40 -16.49
C LYS A 13 -6.99 14.89 -16.79
N THR A 14 -7.38 14.46 -17.98
CA THR A 14 -7.40 13.06 -18.41
C THR A 14 -6.00 12.43 -18.38
N ILE A 15 -4.96 13.15 -18.80
CA ILE A 15 -3.57 12.64 -18.78
C ILE A 15 -3.08 12.49 -17.33
N GLU A 16 -3.32 13.49 -16.48
CA GLU A 16 -2.97 13.44 -15.06
C GLU A 16 -3.76 12.37 -14.31
N GLU A 17 -5.03 12.15 -14.68
CA GLU A 17 -5.92 11.14 -14.09
C GLU A 17 -5.53 9.72 -14.55
N SER A 18 -5.09 9.55 -15.80
CA SER A 18 -4.53 8.28 -16.30
C SER A 18 -3.24 7.90 -15.58
N PHE A 19 -2.35 8.86 -15.33
CA PHE A 19 -1.12 8.58 -14.58
C PHE A 19 -1.42 8.34 -13.09
N ARG A 20 -2.21 9.19 -12.44
CA ARG A 20 -2.49 9.09 -10.98
C ARG A 20 -3.42 7.94 -10.63
N GLY A 21 -4.41 7.65 -11.48
CA GLY A 21 -5.42 6.63 -11.23
C GLY A 21 -4.87 5.21 -11.42
N GLU A 22 -4.08 4.97 -12.46
CA GLU A 22 -3.66 3.62 -12.82
C GLU A 22 -2.37 3.18 -12.09
N SER A 23 -1.39 4.07 -11.97
CA SER A 23 -0.12 3.75 -11.28
C SER A 23 -0.33 3.55 -9.76
N THR A 24 -1.13 4.41 -9.13
CA THR A 24 -1.45 4.31 -7.70
C THR A 24 -2.29 3.05 -7.42
N ARG A 25 -3.27 2.72 -8.28
CA ARG A 25 -4.04 1.47 -8.14
C ARG A 25 -3.18 0.23 -8.32
N ARG A 26 -2.27 0.22 -9.30
CA ARG A 26 -1.34 -0.90 -9.50
C ARG A 26 -0.42 -1.09 -8.30
N ALA A 27 0.13 0.00 -7.76
CA ALA A 27 0.95 -0.05 -6.55
C ALA A 27 0.14 -0.59 -5.36
N TYR A 28 -1.09 -0.12 -5.17
CA TYR A 28 -1.94 -0.61 -4.08
C TYR A 28 -2.26 -2.08 -4.22
N ASN A 29 -2.70 -2.52 -5.41
CA ASN A 29 -2.99 -3.93 -5.67
C ASN A 29 -1.76 -4.82 -5.41
N THR A 30 -0.57 -4.33 -5.74
CA THR A 30 0.69 -5.04 -5.49
C THR A 30 0.92 -5.26 -4.00
N TYR A 31 0.81 -4.23 -3.17
CA TYR A 31 1.02 -4.37 -1.73
C TYR A 31 -0.10 -5.16 -1.04
N GLN A 32 -1.33 -5.07 -1.54
CA GLN A 32 -2.44 -5.90 -1.07
C GLN A 32 -2.17 -7.38 -1.30
N LYS A 33 -1.74 -7.76 -2.51
CA LYS A 33 -1.35 -9.14 -2.83
C LYS A 33 -0.14 -9.62 -2.03
N GLN A 34 0.85 -8.75 -1.82
CA GLN A 34 2.01 -9.09 -0.99
C GLN A 34 1.60 -9.34 0.47
N PHE A 35 0.64 -8.58 0.99
CA PHE A 35 0.10 -8.80 2.31
C PHE A 35 -0.66 -10.12 2.42
N GLU A 36 -1.50 -10.46 1.43
CA GLU A 36 -2.17 -11.76 1.38
C GLU A 36 -1.16 -12.91 1.34
N ALA A 37 -0.12 -12.80 0.50
CA ALA A 37 0.96 -13.79 0.45
C ALA A 37 1.73 -13.89 1.77
N PHE A 38 1.95 -12.78 2.47
CA PHE A 38 2.58 -12.74 3.78
C PHE A 38 1.73 -13.49 4.83
N LEU A 39 0.42 -13.26 4.86
CA LEU A 39 -0.50 -13.97 5.77
C LEU A 39 -0.55 -15.47 5.47
N GLN A 40 -0.51 -15.86 4.19
CA GLN A 40 -0.40 -17.25 3.77
C GLN A 40 0.88 -17.92 4.28
N ALA A 41 2.02 -17.23 4.16
CA ALA A 41 3.31 -17.77 4.57
C ALA A 41 3.51 -17.80 6.10
N HIS A 42 3.03 -16.80 6.84
CA HIS A 42 3.42 -16.58 8.25
C HIS A 42 2.28 -16.76 9.27
N LYS A 43 1.02 -16.76 8.84
CA LYS A 43 -0.15 -16.79 9.74
C LYS A 43 -1.11 -17.94 9.42
N GLY A 44 -0.62 -18.98 8.74
CA GLY A 44 -1.41 -20.18 8.43
C GLY A 44 -2.53 -19.93 7.41
N GLY A 45 -2.43 -18.87 6.60
CA GLY A 45 -3.40 -18.61 5.54
C GLY A 45 -4.69 -17.95 5.98
N ILE A 46 -4.67 -17.21 7.08
CA ILE A 46 -5.81 -16.35 7.44
C ILE A 46 -6.13 -15.37 6.30
N ALA A 47 -7.43 -15.11 6.13
CA ALA A 47 -7.88 -14.09 5.20
C ALA A 47 -7.34 -12.72 5.65
N PRO A 48 -7.05 -11.79 4.71
CA PRO A 48 -6.66 -10.42 5.05
C PRO A 48 -7.72 -9.68 5.87
N GLU A 49 -8.92 -10.23 5.99
CA GLU A 49 -10.06 -9.68 6.74
C GLU A 49 -9.97 -9.95 8.24
N ALA A 50 -9.36 -11.09 8.58
CA ALA A 50 -9.14 -11.51 9.95
C ALA A 50 -7.82 -10.95 10.50
N ALA A 51 -7.02 -10.28 9.66
CA ALA A 51 -5.75 -9.71 10.05
C ALA A 51 -5.95 -8.52 10.99
N GLY A 52 -5.21 -8.51 12.10
CA GLY A 52 -5.23 -7.46 13.10
C GLY A 52 -4.17 -6.38 12.86
N THR A 53 -4.08 -5.48 13.83
CA THR A 53 -3.05 -4.42 13.84
C THR A 53 -1.64 -5.01 13.88
N GLU A 54 -1.43 -6.07 14.66
CA GLU A 54 -0.15 -6.76 14.79
C GLU A 54 0.31 -7.34 13.45
N ASP A 55 -0.59 -7.96 12.68
CA ASP A 55 -0.27 -8.51 11.36
C ASP A 55 0.12 -7.41 10.36
N CYS A 56 -0.50 -6.24 10.46
CA CYS A 56 -0.12 -5.09 9.65
C CYS A 56 1.30 -4.61 10.00
N THR A 57 1.64 -4.52 11.29
CA THR A 57 2.98 -4.12 11.73
C THR A 57 4.04 -5.17 11.41
N ASP A 58 3.73 -6.45 11.55
CA ASP A 58 4.60 -7.56 11.18
C ASP A 58 4.93 -7.51 9.68
N PHE A 59 3.91 -7.26 8.85
CA PHE A 59 4.12 -7.07 7.42
C PHE A 59 4.99 -5.84 7.09
N PHE A 60 4.78 -4.71 7.77
CA PHE A 60 5.63 -3.53 7.60
C PHE A 60 7.08 -3.80 8.03
N HIS A 61 7.27 -4.63 9.04
CA HIS A 61 8.59 -5.07 9.48
C HIS A 61 9.25 -6.00 8.47
N ASP A 62 8.52 -6.96 7.91
CA ASP A 62 9.02 -7.82 6.83
C ASP A 62 9.45 -6.98 5.60
N LEU A 63 8.63 -6.01 5.18
CA LEU A 63 9.01 -5.10 4.10
C LEU A 63 10.30 -4.33 4.41
N TYR A 64 10.45 -3.85 5.64
CA TYR A 64 11.67 -3.16 6.07
C TYR A 64 12.90 -4.08 6.04
N THR A 65 12.77 -5.31 6.56
CA THR A 65 13.83 -6.33 6.55
C THR A 65 14.22 -6.73 5.13
N ARG A 66 13.30 -6.70 4.17
CA ARG A 66 13.55 -6.86 2.73
C ARG A 66 14.19 -5.63 2.08
N GLY A 67 14.57 -4.62 2.85
CA GLY A 67 15.24 -3.40 2.39
C GLY A 67 14.31 -2.35 1.79
N LYS A 68 12.99 -2.40 2.05
CA LYS A 68 12.08 -1.34 1.57
C LYS A 68 12.22 -0.09 2.44
N LYS A 69 12.30 1.07 1.77
CA LYS A 69 12.38 2.37 2.43
C LYS A 69 11.08 2.71 3.17
N ALA A 70 11.17 3.56 4.19
CA ALA A 70 10.03 3.99 4.98
C ALA A 70 8.91 4.62 4.14
N ARG A 71 9.26 5.37 3.06
CA ARG A 71 8.27 5.94 2.12
C ARG A 71 7.48 4.85 1.37
N THR A 72 8.13 3.75 1.03
CA THR A 72 7.50 2.61 0.37
C THR A 72 6.59 1.85 1.33
N ILE A 73 6.99 1.73 2.60
CA ILE A 73 6.18 1.10 3.65
C ILE A 73 4.95 1.97 3.96
N ASP A 74 5.06 3.30 3.96
CA ASP A 74 3.92 4.20 4.11
C ASP A 74 2.89 4.06 2.97
N LEU A 75 3.39 3.84 1.75
CA LEU A 75 2.55 3.51 0.61
C LEU A 75 1.83 2.16 0.80
N ALA A 76 2.54 1.15 1.30
CA ALA A 76 1.95 -0.16 1.62
C ALA A 76 0.87 -0.04 2.70
N LYS A 77 1.10 0.74 3.76
CA LYS A 77 0.06 1.05 4.77
C LYS A 77 -1.18 1.66 4.11
N SER A 78 -0.99 2.65 3.25
CA SER A 78 -2.11 3.30 2.55
C SER A 78 -2.90 2.31 1.68
N ALA A 79 -2.21 1.37 1.04
CA ALA A 79 -2.83 0.28 0.29
C ALA A 79 -3.65 -0.68 1.17
N LEU A 80 -3.16 -1.01 2.37
CA LEU A 80 -3.89 -1.81 3.35
C LEU A 80 -5.12 -1.07 3.88
N VAL A 81 -4.99 0.23 4.20
CA VAL A 81 -6.14 1.06 4.60
C VAL A 81 -7.24 1.01 3.54
N ALA A 82 -6.88 1.14 2.26
CA ALA A 82 -7.81 1.03 1.14
C ALA A 82 -8.43 -0.39 1.00
N LEU A 83 -7.67 -1.44 1.30
CA LEU A 83 -8.16 -2.82 1.31
C LEU A 83 -9.22 -3.02 2.40
N PHE A 84 -8.88 -2.69 3.64
CA PHE A 84 -9.79 -2.81 4.79
C PHE A 84 -11.05 -1.96 4.62
N ASN A 85 -10.92 -0.74 4.07
CA ASN A 85 -12.06 0.11 3.77
C ASN A 85 -12.96 -0.50 2.68
N SER A 86 -12.39 -1.05 1.61
CA SER A 86 -13.16 -1.76 0.57
C SER A 86 -13.91 -2.97 1.13
N LYS A 87 -13.38 -3.60 2.18
CA LYS A 87 -13.97 -4.74 2.87
C LYS A 87 -14.85 -4.35 4.07
N SER A 88 -15.08 -3.06 4.29
CA SER A 88 -15.89 -2.51 5.39
C SER A 88 -15.42 -2.93 6.80
N ILE A 89 -14.13 -3.19 6.97
CA ILE A 89 -13.55 -3.61 8.26
C ILE A 89 -13.38 -2.39 9.17
N LYS A 90 -14.04 -2.42 10.32
CA LYS A 90 -14.00 -1.37 11.34
C LYS A 90 -13.85 -1.97 12.74
N PRO A 91 -12.94 -1.44 13.58
CA PRO A 91 -11.94 -0.42 13.27
C PRO A 91 -10.91 -0.90 12.24
N ASN A 92 -10.35 0.01 11.44
CA ASN A 92 -9.37 -0.34 10.40
C ASN A 92 -7.99 -0.58 11.04
N PRO A 93 -7.46 -1.81 11.02
CA PRO A 93 -6.22 -2.15 11.73
C PRO A 93 -4.99 -1.41 11.17
N ALA A 94 -4.96 -1.11 9.86
CA ALA A 94 -3.88 -0.33 9.26
C ALA A 94 -3.93 1.17 9.59
N GLN A 95 -5.05 1.67 10.14
CA GLN A 95 -5.18 3.04 10.63
C GLN A 95 -4.88 3.20 12.12
N ASP A 96 -4.70 2.08 12.84
CA ASP A 96 -4.47 2.06 14.28
C ASP A 96 -3.24 2.90 14.69
N ALA A 97 -3.27 3.41 15.93
CA ALA A 97 -2.19 4.22 16.47
C ALA A 97 -0.84 3.47 16.46
N ILE A 98 -0.84 2.17 16.73
CA ILE A 98 0.35 1.33 16.77
C ILE A 98 0.97 1.24 15.37
N ALA A 99 0.16 0.99 14.34
CA ALA A 99 0.59 0.95 12.94
C ALA A 99 1.21 2.29 12.48
N ARG A 100 0.64 3.42 12.92
CA ARG A 100 1.20 4.75 12.63
C ARG A 100 2.51 4.99 13.37
N GLN A 101 2.56 4.67 14.66
CA GLN A 101 3.75 4.84 15.50
C GLN A 101 4.93 4.04 14.95
N TYR A 102 4.68 2.83 14.43
CA TYR A 102 5.71 2.01 13.82
C TYR A 102 6.39 2.70 12.62
N ILE A 103 5.63 3.26 11.67
CA ILE A 103 6.20 3.96 10.51
C ILE A 103 6.98 5.21 10.93
N VAL A 104 6.44 5.98 11.88
CA VAL A 104 7.14 7.16 12.42
C VAL A 104 8.44 6.73 13.12
N GLY A 105 8.42 5.62 13.84
CA GLY A 105 9.60 5.01 14.45
C GLY A 105 10.67 4.64 13.42
N LEU A 106 10.27 3.95 12.34
CA LEU A 106 11.15 3.60 11.22
C LEU A 106 11.79 4.83 10.57
N GLN A 107 11.00 5.89 10.31
CA GLN A 107 11.54 7.13 9.72
C GLN A 107 12.59 7.79 10.63
N LYS A 108 12.33 7.85 11.94
CA LYS A 108 13.28 8.39 12.92
C LYS A 108 14.54 7.52 13.00
N PHE A 109 14.39 6.20 13.00
CA PHE A 109 15.50 5.25 13.01
C PHE A 109 16.37 5.39 11.75
N ASN A 110 15.77 5.41 10.56
CA ASN A 110 16.51 5.54 9.30
C ASN A 110 17.29 6.85 9.24
N LYS A 111 16.67 7.97 9.65
CA LYS A 111 17.33 9.28 9.72
C LYS A 111 18.53 9.29 10.65
N LYS A 112 18.41 8.64 11.82
CA LYS A 112 19.51 8.54 12.79
C LYS A 112 20.69 7.71 12.26
N ASN A 113 20.41 6.69 11.46
CA ASN A 113 21.40 5.74 10.97
C ASN A 113 21.89 6.00 9.53
N ASN A 114 21.45 7.09 8.88
CA ASN A 114 21.75 7.40 7.46
C ASN A 114 21.39 6.25 6.50
N ILE A 115 20.26 5.59 6.73
CA ILE A 115 19.78 4.44 5.93
C ILE A 115 18.89 4.89 4.74
N ASP A 116 18.53 6.18 4.67
CA ASP A 116 17.63 6.72 3.63
C ASP A 116 18.35 7.28 2.39
#